data_AF-A0A8S9I4C7-F1
#
_entry.id   AF-A0A8S9I4C7-F1
#
_cell.length_a   1.000
_cell.length_b   1.000
_cell.length_c   1.000
_cell.angle_alpha   90.00
_cell.angle_beta   90.00
_cell.angle_gamma   90.00
#
_symmetry.space_group_name_H-M   'P 1'
#
loop_
_entity.id
_entity.type
_entity.pdbx_description
1 polymer ?
#
loop_
_entity_poly.entity_id
_entity_poly.type
_entity_poly.pdbx_seq_one_letter_code
_entity_poly.pdbx_strand_id
1 'polypeptide(L)'
;MRNLYFLVLFPLSILILADASLHVKYLPGLEGPLPFELETGYVSVGESGDVELFYYFVKSERNPQKDPLMIWLTGGPGCSSICGLLFANGPLAFKGDEYNGTLPPLELTSFSWTKARDYLPLL
;
A
#
# COMPACT_ATOMS: atom_id res chain seq x y z
N MET A 1 -25.24 -12.69 52.28
CA MET A 1 -24.25 -13.33 51.39
C MET A 1 -24.97 -13.99 50.22
N ARG A 2 -24.92 -13.39 49.02
CA ARG A 2 -24.80 -14.12 47.75
C ARG A 2 -24.51 -13.08 46.66
N ASN A 3 -23.22 -12.92 46.43
CA ASN A 3 -22.68 -12.24 45.26
C ASN A 3 -23.29 -12.86 44.01
N LEU A 4 -23.85 -12.03 43.13
CA LEU A 4 -23.90 -12.37 41.73
C LEU A 4 -23.52 -11.11 40.98
N TYR A 5 -22.22 -10.99 40.75
CA TYR A 5 -21.65 -10.07 39.78
C TYR A 5 -22.45 -10.22 38.50
N PHE A 6 -23.28 -9.24 38.18
CA PHE A 6 -23.65 -8.95 36.81
C PHE A 6 -22.31 -8.61 36.13
N LEU A 7 -21.61 -9.66 35.71
CA LEU A 7 -20.63 -9.61 34.65
C LEU A 7 -21.38 -9.01 33.49
N VAL A 8 -21.29 -7.68 33.39
CA VAL A 8 -21.48 -6.94 32.16
C VAL A 8 -20.45 -7.53 31.21
N LEU A 9 -20.82 -8.64 30.59
CA LEU A 9 -20.33 -9.11 29.32
C LEU A 9 -20.72 -8.00 28.35
N PHE A 10 -19.94 -6.92 28.36
CA PHE A 10 -19.66 -6.22 27.13
C PHE A 10 -18.98 -7.31 26.30
N PRO A 11 -19.61 -7.89 25.26
CA PRO A 11 -18.75 -8.40 24.21
C PRO A 11 -18.04 -7.13 23.78
N LEU A 12 -16.76 -7.03 24.14
CA LEU A 12 -15.84 -6.17 23.44
C LEU A 12 -16.04 -6.62 22.00
N SER A 13 -16.91 -5.90 21.30
CA SER A 13 -17.15 -6.05 19.90
C SER A 13 -15.77 -5.90 19.32
N ILE A 14 -15.16 -7.03 19.03
CA ILE A 14 -13.95 -7.08 18.25
C ILE A 14 -14.40 -6.38 16.97
N LEU A 15 -14.03 -5.10 16.85
CA LEU A 15 -13.94 -4.46 15.56
C LEU A 15 -12.86 -5.26 14.86
N ILE A 16 -13.29 -6.36 14.24
CA ILE A 16 -12.51 -7.01 13.21
C ILE A 16 -12.52 -5.97 12.10
N LEU A 17 -11.61 -5.00 12.14
CA LEU A 17 -11.09 -4.49 10.88
C LEU A 17 -10.48 -5.73 10.23
N ALA A 18 -11.24 -6.33 9.33
CA ALA A 18 -10.69 -7.33 8.44
C ALA A 18 -9.65 -6.59 7.62
N ASP A 19 -8.39 -6.64 8.06
CA ASP A 19 -7.27 -6.11 7.31
C ASP A 19 -7.15 -6.97 6.05
N ALA A 20 -7.76 -6.51 4.96
CA ALA A 20 -7.70 -7.13 3.65
C ALA A 20 -6.39 -6.71 2.95
N SER A 21 -5.28 -6.78 3.68
CA SER A 21 -3.95 -6.53 3.15
C SER A 21 -3.46 -7.77 2.39
N LEU A 22 -2.93 -7.55 1.19
CA LEU A 22 -2.39 -8.57 0.32
C LEU A 22 -0.92 -8.28 0.06
N HIS A 23 -0.06 -9.24 0.40
CA HIS A 23 1.35 -9.20 0.03
C HIS A 23 1.51 -9.62 -1.44
N VAL A 24 1.95 -8.69 -2.27
CA VAL A 24 2.19 -8.91 -3.70
C VAL A 24 3.62 -9.41 -3.88
N LYS A 25 3.77 -10.57 -4.50
CA LYS A 25 5.09 -11.18 -4.80
C LYS A 25 5.49 -11.05 -6.26
N TYR A 26 4.53 -10.91 -7.16
CA TYR A 26 4.72 -10.88 -8.61
C TYR A 26 3.81 -9.81 -9.21
N LEU A 27 4.32 -9.07 -10.20
CA LEU A 27 3.54 -8.13 -10.99
C LEU A 27 3.59 -8.53 -12.47
N PRO A 28 2.45 -8.50 -13.18
CA PRO A 28 2.47 -8.59 -14.63
C PRO A 28 3.40 -7.53 -15.23
N GLY A 29 4.26 -7.94 -16.17
CA GLY A 29 5.18 -7.03 -16.85
C GLY A 29 6.56 -6.94 -16.21
N LEU A 30 6.75 -7.43 -14.98
CA LEU A 30 8.07 -7.57 -14.36
C LEU A 30 8.52 -9.03 -14.43
N GLU A 31 9.76 -9.27 -14.88
CA GLU A 31 10.33 -10.61 -14.88
C GLU A 31 10.75 -11.04 -13.46
N GLY A 32 10.20 -12.16 -12.99
CA GLY A 32 10.53 -12.74 -11.68
C GLY A 32 9.77 -12.11 -10.50
N PRO A 33 10.14 -12.48 -9.26
CA PRO A 33 9.52 -11.93 -8.06
C PRO A 33 9.97 -10.48 -7.82
N LEU A 34 9.15 -9.71 -7.10
CA LEU A 34 9.51 -8.37 -6.65
C LEU A 34 10.74 -8.42 -5.73
N PRO A 35 11.75 -7.56 -5.93
CA PRO A 35 12.93 -7.49 -5.06
C PRO A 35 12.68 -6.66 -3.80
N PHE A 36 11.47 -6.14 -3.62
CA PHE A 36 11.02 -5.37 -2.46
C PHE A 36 9.66 -5.90 -1.98
N GLU A 37 9.31 -5.60 -0.74
CA GLU A 37 8.01 -5.97 -0.18
C GLU A 37 6.95 -4.94 -0.58
N LEU A 38 5.95 -5.40 -1.33
CA LEU A 38 4.77 -4.63 -1.70
C LEU A 38 3.54 -5.25 -1.02
N GLU A 39 2.81 -4.42 -0.29
CA GLU A 39 1.50 -4.74 0.26
C GLU A 39 0.46 -3.82 -0.38
N THR A 40 -0.74 -4.34 -0.60
CA THR A 40 -1.89 -3.56 -1.08
C THR A 40 -3.11 -3.87 -0.26
N GLY A 41 -3.96 -2.89 -0.02
CA GLY A 41 -5.19 -3.09 0.73
C GLY A 41 -6.10 -1.89 0.69
N TYR A 42 -7.11 -1.91 1.56
CA TYR A 42 -8.03 -0.80 1.76
C TYR A 42 -7.99 -0.33 3.21
N VAL A 43 -8.20 0.97 3.41
CA VAL A 43 -8.37 1.56 4.74
C VAL A 43 -9.65 2.39 4.76
N SER A 44 -10.53 2.07 5.71
CA SER A 44 -11.74 2.83 5.99
C SER A 44 -11.39 4.20 6.59
N VAL A 45 -11.97 5.27 6.06
CA VAL A 45 -11.79 6.64 6.53
C VAL A 45 -13.15 7.33 6.73
N GLY A 46 -13.16 8.36 7.58
CA GLY A 46 -14.37 9.08 7.98
C GLY A 46 -15.05 8.50 9.23
N GLU A 47 -15.90 9.31 9.87
CA GLU A 47 -16.58 8.91 11.12
C GLU A 47 -17.50 7.70 10.92
N SER A 48 -18.11 7.58 9.74
CA SER A 48 -18.97 6.48 9.34
C SER A 48 -18.22 5.27 8.77
N GLY A 49 -16.93 5.40 8.43
CA GLY A 49 -16.15 4.35 7.77
C GLY A 49 -16.75 3.91 6.42
N ASP A 50 -17.46 4.82 5.75
CA ASP A 50 -18.15 4.58 4.48
C ASP A 50 -17.28 4.87 3.25
N VAL A 51 -16.08 5.42 3.46
CA VAL A 51 -15.09 5.67 2.42
C VAL A 51 -13.92 4.72 2.61
N GLU A 52 -13.59 3.96 1.58
CA GLU A 52 -12.44 3.06 1.55
C GLU A 52 -11.37 3.64 0.62
N LEU A 53 -10.18 3.93 1.15
CA LEU A 53 -9.03 4.35 0.36
C LEU A 53 -8.17 3.13 0.04
N PHE A 54 -7.81 2.96 -1.23
CA PHE A 54 -6.91 1.88 -1.61
C PHE A 54 -5.45 2.34 -1.44
N TYR A 55 -4.57 1.45 -1.02
CA TYR A 55 -3.15 1.79 -0.87
C TYR A 55 -2.22 0.81 -1.56
N TYR A 56 -1.07 1.36 -1.98
CA TYR A 56 0.15 0.60 -2.23
C TYR A 56 1.12 0.92 -1.11
N PHE A 57 1.67 -0.09 -0.43
CA PHE A 57 2.66 0.08 0.62
C PHE A 57 3.94 -0.65 0.23
N VAL A 58 4.99 0.12 -0.06
CA VAL A 58 6.32 -0.43 -0.34
C VAL A 58 7.21 -0.19 0.87
N LYS A 59 7.70 -1.27 1.47
CA LYS A 59 8.64 -1.16 2.59
C LYS A 59 10.00 -0.63 2.12
N SER A 60 10.69 0.06 3.01
CA SER A 60 12.05 0.52 2.78
C SER A 60 12.96 -0.66 2.45
N GLU A 61 13.76 -0.51 1.39
CA GLU A 61 14.75 -1.51 0.98
C GLU A 61 15.97 -1.53 1.92
N ARG A 62 16.13 -0.53 2.79
CA ARG A 62 17.26 -0.41 3.73
C ARG A 62 16.93 -0.97 5.11
N ASN A 63 16.06 -0.31 5.87
CA ASN A 63 15.62 -0.79 7.17
C ASN A 63 14.18 -0.33 7.46
N PRO A 64 13.15 -1.11 7.07
CA PRO A 64 11.76 -0.71 7.21
C PRO A 64 11.26 -0.61 8.65
N GLN A 65 12.06 -1.06 9.63
CA GLN A 65 11.72 -0.89 11.05
C GLN A 65 12.25 0.43 11.63
N LYS A 66 13.13 1.13 10.92
CA LYS A 66 13.79 2.36 11.39
C LYS A 66 13.66 3.53 10.43
N ASP A 67 13.49 3.25 9.15
CA ASP A 67 13.33 4.27 8.13
C ASP A 67 11.96 4.94 8.26
N PRO A 68 11.83 6.22 7.87
CA PRO A 68 10.59 6.95 8.07
C PRO A 68 9.50 6.48 7.10
N LEU A 69 8.26 6.51 7.57
CA LEU A 69 7.07 6.41 6.72
C LEU A 69 6.87 7.71 5.95
N MET A 70 6.56 7.58 4.67
CA MET A 70 6.22 8.68 3.80
C MET A 70 4.94 8.38 3.03
N ILE A 71 3.94 9.20 3.31
CA ILE A 71 2.66 9.18 2.61
C ILE A 71 2.79 10.02 1.33
N TRP A 72 2.32 9.47 0.21
CA TRP A 72 2.31 10.16 -1.07
C TRP A 72 0.90 10.36 -1.58
N LEU A 73 0.56 11.62 -1.86
CA LEU A 73 -0.73 12.02 -2.39
C LEU A 73 -0.50 12.74 -3.71
N THR A 74 -1.01 12.17 -4.79
CA THR A 74 -1.01 12.85 -6.09
C THR A 74 -2.13 13.89 -6.11
N GLY A 75 -1.82 15.08 -6.64
CA GLY A 75 -2.77 16.19 -6.74
C GLY A 75 -3.81 16.00 -7.84
N GLY A 76 -4.36 17.10 -8.35
CA GLY A 76 -5.41 17.07 -9.35
C GLY A 76 -6.47 18.13 -9.07
N PRO A 77 -7.73 17.75 -8.81
CA PRO A 77 -8.17 16.61 -7.98
C PRO A 77 -8.47 15.28 -8.70
N GLY A 78 -8.46 14.17 -7.96
CA GLY A 78 -8.93 12.85 -8.44
C GLY A 78 -7.89 11.99 -9.17
N CYS A 79 -6.65 12.46 -9.33
CA CYS A 79 -5.59 11.64 -9.92
C CYS A 79 -5.12 10.57 -8.92
N SER A 80 -4.90 9.36 -9.42
CA SER A 80 -4.41 8.25 -8.60
C SER A 80 -2.97 8.47 -8.11
N SER A 81 -2.71 8.13 -6.84
CA SER A 81 -1.34 8.14 -6.31
C SER A 81 -0.46 7.01 -6.83
N ILE A 82 -1.00 6.05 -7.60
CA ILE A 82 -0.18 5.08 -8.34
C ILE A 82 0.79 5.79 -9.31
N CYS A 83 0.49 7.02 -9.71
CA CYS A 83 1.39 7.83 -10.51
C CYS A 83 2.74 8.08 -9.80
N GLY A 84 2.72 8.27 -8.48
CA GLY A 84 3.95 8.38 -7.69
C GLY A 84 4.79 7.10 -7.77
N LEU A 85 4.11 5.95 -7.71
CA LEU A 85 4.72 4.62 -7.75
C LEU A 85 5.37 4.28 -9.10
N LEU A 86 4.72 4.66 -10.21
CA LEU A 86 5.09 4.22 -11.57
C LEU A 86 5.76 5.29 -12.44
N PHE A 87 5.55 6.57 -12.15
CA PHE A 87 5.97 7.67 -13.04
C PHE A 87 6.81 8.76 -12.36
N ALA A 88 7.00 8.68 -11.04
CA ALA A 88 7.76 9.69 -10.31
C ALA A 88 8.90 9.08 -9.49
N ASN A 89 8.63 8.64 -8.27
CA ASN A 89 9.66 8.36 -7.27
C ASN A 89 9.52 6.98 -6.61
N GLY A 90 8.67 6.12 -7.15
CA GLY A 90 8.56 4.72 -6.75
C GLY A 90 9.59 3.80 -7.39
N PRO A 91 9.59 2.51 -7.02
CA PRO A 91 10.59 1.52 -7.41
C PRO A 91 10.37 0.91 -8.79
N LEU A 92 9.28 1.29 -9.48
CA LEU A 92 8.88 0.72 -10.76
C LEU A 92 8.67 1.83 -11.79
N ALA A 93 8.93 1.51 -13.05
CA ALA A 93 8.57 2.31 -14.20
C ALA A 93 8.10 1.41 -15.34
N PHE A 94 7.30 1.95 -16.25
CA PHE A 94 7.12 1.31 -17.55
C PHE A 94 8.38 1.51 -18.38
N LYS A 95 8.85 0.43 -19.01
CA LYS A 95 9.95 0.52 -19.96
C LYS A 95 9.48 1.34 -21.18
N GLY A 96 10.28 2.32 -21.58
CA GLY A 96 9.93 3.32 -22.61
C GLY A 96 9.86 2.83 -24.06
N ASP A 97 9.56 1.54 -24.28
CA ASP A 97 9.39 0.98 -25.63
C ASP A 97 8.05 1.45 -26.23
N GLU A 98 7.95 1.52 -27.58
CA GLU A 98 6.68 1.82 -28.24
C GLU A 98 5.61 0.80 -27.84
N TYR A 99 4.41 1.29 -27.48
CA TYR A 99 3.32 0.41 -27.05
C TYR A 99 2.82 -0.42 -28.22
N ASN A 100 3.12 -1.72 -28.18
CA ASN A 100 2.79 -2.68 -29.24
C ASN A 100 1.43 -3.39 -29.04
N GLY A 101 0.60 -2.92 -28.11
CA GLY A 101 -0.69 -3.54 -27.79
C GLY A 101 -0.63 -4.76 -26.85
N THR A 102 0.56 -5.14 -26.37
CA THR A 102 0.73 -6.23 -25.40
C THR A 102 0.83 -5.69 -23.96
N LEU A 103 1.09 -6.56 -22.98
CA LEU A 103 1.30 -6.13 -21.60
C LEU A 103 2.56 -5.23 -21.51
N PRO A 104 2.45 -3.97 -21.05
CA PRO A 104 3.61 -3.10 -20.94
C PRO A 104 4.65 -3.69 -19.97
N PRO A 105 5.92 -3.83 -20.40
CA PRO A 105 6.97 -4.29 -19.51
C PRO A 105 7.27 -3.24 -18.43
N LEU A 106 7.54 -3.73 -17.23
CA LEU A 106 7.98 -2.95 -16.08
C LEU A 106 9.48 -3.14 -15.88
N GLU A 107 10.13 -2.09 -15.40
CA GLU A 107 11.52 -2.11 -14.97
C GLU A 107 11.68 -1.48 -13.58
N LEU A 108 12.77 -1.83 -12.90
CA LEU A 108 13.11 -1.27 -11.60
C LEU A 108 13.79 0.09 -11.76
N THR A 109 13.45 1.05 -10.89
CA THR A 109 14.11 2.35 -10.90
C THR A 109 15.31 2.38 -9.94
N SER A 110 16.37 3.09 -10.32
CA SER A 110 17.56 3.25 -9.46
C SER A 110 17.43 4.41 -8.46
N PHE A 111 16.51 5.34 -8.71
CA PHE A 111 16.33 6.59 -7.95
C PHE A 111 15.09 6.57 -7.03
N SER A 112 14.50 5.40 -6.80
CA SER A 112 13.33 5.25 -5.93
C SER A 112 13.55 5.82 -4.53
N TRP A 113 12.53 6.45 -3.97
CA TRP A 113 12.59 6.92 -2.58
C TRP A 113 12.43 5.78 -1.56
N THR A 114 11.99 4.59 -2.01
CA THR A 114 11.93 3.35 -1.20
C THR A 114 13.30 2.86 -0.76
N LYS A 115 14.39 3.38 -1.34
CA LYS A 115 15.76 3.05 -0.90
C LYS A 115 16.04 3.42 0.55
N ALA A 116 15.25 4.32 1.16
CA ALA A 116 15.48 4.76 2.54
C ALA A 116 14.20 5.16 3.29
N ARG A 117 13.02 4.76 2.82
CA ARG A 117 11.70 5.13 3.38
C ARG A 117 10.68 4.05 3.09
N ASP A 118 9.77 3.84 4.04
CA ASP A 118 8.53 3.14 3.73
C ASP A 118 7.62 4.11 2.95
N TYR A 119 7.07 3.67 1.83
CA TYR A 119 6.39 4.52 0.87
C TYR A 119 4.94 4.09 0.70
N LEU A 120 4.01 5.01 0.98
CA LEU A 120 2.57 4.76 0.99
C LEU A 120 1.81 5.70 0.03
N PRO A 121 1.72 5.39 -1.27
CA PRO A 121 0.75 6.01 -2.17
C PRO A 121 -0.70 5.62 -1.84
N LEU A 122 -1.56 6.62 -1.60
CA LEU A 122 -2.99 6.43 -1.32
C LEU A 122 -3.87 6.87 -2.49
N LEU A 123 -4.81 6.00 -2.89
CA LEU A 123 -5.86 6.24 -3.89
C LEU A 123 -7.18 6.61 -3.22
#